data_AF-A0A9D6W1P8-F1
#
_entry.id   AF-A0A9D6W1P8-F1
#
_cell.length_a   1.000
_cell.length_b   1.000
_cell.length_c   1.000
_cell.angle_alpha   90.00
_cell.angle_beta   90.00
_cell.angle_gamma   90.00
#
_symmetry.space_group_name_H-M   'P 1'
#
loop_
_entity.id
_entity.type
_entity.pdbx_description
1 polymer ?
#
loop_
_entity_poly.entity_id
_entity_poly.type
_entity_poly.pdbx_seq_one_letter_code
_entity_poly.pdbx_strand_id
1 'polypeptide(L)'
;MATTKKGTLAAVPGLDLAYAVGRLIAAGKTTADEVLLLAAERTSRIRSLEKELAALRAGAARTAATPARPAARPKVATPAKRRTARAAKPKPAAKGRVIVRSDGRQFTRTAKVVAARKLQGQYLGRLRQVPAAEKGRFKKLAHDKGVAAAVAALDQYLGR
;
A
#
# COMPACT_ATOMS: atom_id res chain seq x y z
N MET A 1 -19.33 7.12 -10.65
CA MET A 1 -18.91 7.37 -9.26
C MET A 1 -19.30 6.16 -8.43
N ALA A 2 -18.34 5.32 -8.01
CA ALA A 2 -18.63 4.10 -7.27
C ALA A 2 -18.46 4.35 -5.77
N THR A 3 -19.58 4.33 -5.07
CA THR A 3 -19.74 4.45 -3.63
C THR A 3 -19.09 3.25 -2.91
N THR A 4 -18.09 3.48 -2.08
CA THR A 4 -17.57 2.44 -1.19
C THR A 4 -18.48 2.30 0.02
N LYS A 5 -19.30 1.25 -0.01
CA LYS A 5 -20.09 0.74 1.12
C LYS A 5 -19.21 0.67 2.37
N LYS A 6 -19.63 1.40 3.41
CA LYS A 6 -19.22 1.19 4.79
C LYS A 6 -19.56 -0.26 5.12
N GLY A 7 -18.55 -1.11 5.31
CA GLY A 7 -18.73 -2.50 5.68
C GLY A 7 -19.19 -2.60 7.13
N THR A 8 -20.41 -2.17 7.42
CA THR A 8 -21.17 -2.79 8.49
C THR A 8 -21.42 -4.22 8.04
N LEU A 9 -21.30 -5.20 8.94
CA LEU A 9 -22.01 -6.48 8.79
C LEU A 9 -23.50 -6.15 8.87
N ALA A 10 -24.00 -5.44 7.86
CA ALA A 10 -25.41 -5.22 7.64
C ALA A 10 -26.01 -6.62 7.55
N ALA A 11 -26.88 -6.92 8.51
CA ALA A 11 -27.76 -8.07 8.59
C ALA A 11 -27.56 -9.08 7.46
N VAL A 12 -26.95 -10.22 7.75
CA VAL A 12 -26.99 -11.36 6.82
C VAL A 12 -28.48 -11.63 6.55
N PRO A 13 -28.98 -11.37 5.34
CA PRO A 13 -30.41 -11.46 5.09
C PRO A 13 -30.86 -12.91 5.34
N GLY A 14 -31.85 -13.08 6.23
CA GLY A 14 -32.40 -14.39 6.59
C GLY A 14 -31.71 -15.13 7.74
N LEU A 15 -30.67 -14.56 8.37
CA LEU A 15 -30.05 -15.16 9.55
C LEU A 15 -30.25 -14.27 10.78
N ASP A 16 -31.15 -14.70 11.67
CA ASP A 16 -31.20 -14.14 13.02
C ASP A 16 -29.98 -14.64 13.80
N LEU A 17 -28.98 -13.75 13.92
CA LEU A 17 -27.73 -14.00 14.63
C LEU A 17 -27.96 -14.35 16.10
N ALA A 18 -28.96 -13.74 16.75
CA ALA A 18 -29.27 -14.04 18.14
C ALA A 18 -29.80 -15.47 18.29
N TYR A 19 -30.70 -15.87 17.39
CA TYR A 19 -31.20 -17.24 17.32
C TYR A 19 -30.09 -18.27 17.03
N ALA A 20 -29.21 -17.98 16.05
CA ALA A 20 -28.13 -18.88 15.67
C ALA A 20 -27.10 -19.07 16.80
N VAL A 21 -26.70 -17.99 17.47
CA VAL A 21 -25.80 -18.05 18.64
C VAL A 21 -26.48 -18.80 19.79
N GLY A 22 -27.76 -18.52 20.06
CA GLY A 22 -28.52 -19.25 21.07
C GLY A 22 -28.57 -20.76 20.82
N ARG A 23 -28.74 -21.20 19.56
CA ARG A 23 -28.71 -22.62 19.19
C ARG A 23 -27.32 -23.25 19.37
N LEU A 24 -26.25 -22.53 19.10
CA LEU A 24 -24.87 -23.04 19.30
C LEU A 24 -24.53 -23.18 20.77
N ILE A 25 -24.98 -22.25 21.61
CA ILE A 25 -24.86 -22.32 23.07
C ILE A 25 -25.68 -23.50 23.61
N ALA A 26 -26.95 -23.62 23.20
CA ALA A 26 -27.81 -24.73 23.62
C ALA A 26 -27.30 -26.11 23.16
N ALA A 27 -26.59 -26.16 22.02
CA ALA A 27 -25.94 -27.38 21.53
C ALA A 27 -24.57 -27.66 22.20
N GLY A 28 -24.13 -26.83 23.16
CA GLY A 28 -22.84 -26.97 23.85
C GLY A 28 -21.62 -26.77 22.93
N LYS A 29 -21.80 -26.21 21.73
CA LYS A 29 -20.73 -26.02 20.75
C LYS A 29 -19.88 -24.77 21.02
N THR A 30 -20.45 -23.83 21.77
CA THR A 30 -19.82 -22.56 22.16
C THR A 30 -20.37 -22.14 23.53
N THR A 31 -19.59 -21.44 24.33
CA THR A 31 -20.09 -20.88 25.60
C THR A 31 -20.45 -19.40 25.48
N ALA A 32 -21.30 -18.90 26.39
CA ALA A 32 -21.65 -17.47 26.42
C ALA A 32 -20.40 -16.60 26.70
N ASP A 33 -19.50 -17.08 27.55
CA ASP A 33 -18.26 -16.37 27.91
C ASP A 33 -17.31 -16.25 26.71
N GLU A 34 -17.19 -17.29 25.88
CA GLU A 34 -16.42 -17.24 24.63
C GLU A 34 -16.98 -16.21 23.66
N VAL A 35 -18.31 -16.13 23.53
CA VAL A 35 -18.97 -15.13 22.67
C VAL A 35 -18.69 -13.71 23.16
N LEU A 36 -18.74 -13.47 24.48
CA LEU A 36 -18.43 -12.18 25.08
C LEU A 36 -16.95 -11.80 24.91
N LEU A 37 -16.04 -12.75 25.12
CA LEU A 37 -14.60 -12.55 24.93
C LEU A 37 -14.28 -12.20 23.48
N LEU A 38 -14.86 -12.92 22.52
CA LEU A 38 -14.73 -12.64 21.09
C LEU A 38 -15.32 -11.27 20.71
N ALA A 39 -16.43 -10.86 21.32
CA ALA A 39 -17.02 -9.54 21.09
C ALA A 39 -16.11 -8.41 21.61
N ALA A 40 -15.51 -8.60 22.78
CA ALA A 40 -14.55 -7.66 23.37
C ALA A 40 -13.27 -7.56 22.53
N GLU A 41 -12.74 -8.70 22.06
CA GLU A 41 -11.57 -8.77 21.17
C GLU A 41 -11.84 -8.06 19.83
N ARG A 42 -13.00 -8.31 19.21
CA ARG A 42 -13.39 -7.63 17.96
C ARG A 42 -13.46 -6.12 18.15
N THR A 43 -14.01 -5.64 19.25
CA THR A 43 -14.15 -4.20 19.53
C THR A 43 -12.80 -3.54 19.73
N SER A 44 -11.90 -4.17 20.48
CA SER A 44 -10.53 -3.69 20.68
C SER A 44 -9.72 -3.72 19.37
N ARG A 45 -9.92 -4.74 18.53
CA ARG A 45 -9.32 -4.82 17.19
C ARG A 45 -9.80 -3.70 16.27
N ILE A 46 -11.10 -3.39 16.26
CA ILE A 46 -11.64 -2.26 15.50
C ILE A 46 -10.99 -0.95 15.94
N ARG A 47 -10.89 -0.70 17.25
CA ARG A 47 -10.22 0.51 17.78
C ARG A 47 -8.75 0.59 17.38
N SER A 48 -8.02 -0.53 17.38
CA SER A 48 -6.63 -0.58 16.90
C SER A 48 -6.56 -0.17 15.43
N LEU A 49 -7.43 -0.75 14.60
CA LEU A 49 -7.49 -0.45 13.17
C LEU A 49 -7.88 1.01 12.90
N GLU A 50 -8.78 1.59 13.69
CA GLU A 50 -9.13 3.00 13.60
C GLU A 50 -7.96 3.92 13.94
N LYS A 51 -7.18 3.58 14.98
CA LYS A 51 -5.93 4.30 15.33
C LYS A 51 -4.89 4.20 14.22
N GLU A 52 -4.68 3.02 13.65
CA GLU A 52 -3.78 2.81 12.53
C GLU A 52 -4.22 3.61 11.30
N LEU A 53 -5.52 3.61 10.98
CA LEU A 53 -6.07 4.42 9.89
C LEU A 53 -5.89 5.93 10.15
N ALA A 54 -6.10 6.39 11.37
CA ALA A 54 -5.87 7.78 11.74
C ALA A 54 -4.39 8.16 11.58
N ALA A 55 -3.47 7.30 12.03
CA ALA A 55 -2.03 7.52 11.86
C ALA A 55 -1.60 7.54 10.39
N LEU A 56 -2.14 6.63 9.57
CA LEU A 56 -1.89 6.60 8.12
C LEU A 56 -2.43 7.85 7.42
N ARG A 57 -3.63 8.31 7.78
CA ARG A 57 -4.20 9.57 7.26
C ARG A 57 -3.38 10.79 7.69
N ALA A 58 -2.94 10.84 8.95
CA ALA A 58 -2.08 11.92 9.45
C ALA A 58 -0.70 11.91 8.76
N GLY A 59 -0.09 10.74 8.52
CA GLY A 59 1.15 10.60 7.77
C GLY A 59 1.01 10.99 6.29
N ALA A 60 -0.13 10.65 5.67
CA ALA A 60 -0.46 11.11 4.33
C ALA A 60 -0.66 12.63 4.27
N ALA A 61 -1.28 13.24 5.30
CA ALA A 61 -1.40 14.70 5.40
C ALA A 61 -0.05 15.39 5.62
N ARG A 62 0.85 14.82 6.44
CA ARG A 62 2.20 15.35 6.67
C ARG A 62 3.09 15.30 5.44
N THR A 63 2.95 14.28 4.60
CA THR A 63 3.68 14.21 3.31
C THR A 63 3.11 15.18 2.27
N ALA A 64 1.82 15.53 2.35
CA ALA A 64 1.22 16.59 1.54
C ALA A 64 1.57 18.02 2.04
N ALA A 65 1.81 18.18 3.35
CA ALA A 65 2.06 19.47 3.99
C ALA A 65 3.55 19.82 4.15
N THR A 66 4.43 19.40 3.23
CA THR A 66 5.79 19.95 3.19
C THR A 66 5.70 21.39 2.69
N PRO A 67 6.00 22.43 3.50
CA PRO A 67 5.95 23.80 3.01
C PRO A 67 7.02 23.97 1.94
N ALA A 68 6.60 24.50 0.79
CA ALA A 68 7.51 24.93 -0.27
C ALA A 68 8.48 25.96 0.32
N ARG A 69 9.76 25.57 0.43
CA ARG A 69 10.87 26.47 0.79
C ARG A 69 10.84 27.68 -0.17
N PRO A 70 10.80 28.93 0.30
CA PRO A 70 10.79 30.08 -0.59
C PRO A 70 12.20 30.23 -1.19
N ALA A 71 12.33 29.91 -2.47
CA ALA A 71 13.51 30.23 -3.24
C ALA A 71 13.47 31.72 -3.61
N ALA A 72 13.87 32.59 -2.68
CA ALA A 72 14.12 33.99 -2.97
C ALA A 72 15.59 34.17 -3.36
N ARG A 73 15.85 34.33 -4.67
CA ARG A 73 17.00 35.10 -5.17
C ARG A 73 16.56 35.92 -6.40
N PRO A 74 16.97 37.19 -6.50
CA PRO A 74 16.35 38.16 -7.40
C PRO A 74 16.76 37.94 -8.86
N LYS A 75 15.80 38.23 -9.75
CA LYS A 75 15.98 38.26 -11.20
C LYS A 75 16.88 39.43 -11.57
N VAL A 76 18.07 39.15 -12.10
CA VAL A 76 18.76 40.09 -13.00
C VAL A 76 18.37 39.67 -14.42
N ALA A 77 17.58 40.53 -15.05
CA ALA A 77 17.18 40.41 -16.45
C ALA A 77 18.40 40.66 -17.35
N THR A 78 18.69 39.73 -18.25
CA THR A 78 19.41 40.01 -19.51
C THR A 78 18.67 39.34 -20.66
N PRO A 79 18.51 40.01 -21.81
CA PRO A 79 17.59 39.58 -22.85
C PRO A 79 18.24 38.60 -23.84
N ALA A 80 17.35 37.76 -24.39
CA ALA A 80 17.38 37.23 -25.75
C ALA A 80 18.70 36.62 -26.27
N LYS A 81 18.78 35.28 -26.20
CA LYS A 81 19.38 34.51 -27.28
C LYS A 81 18.43 33.39 -27.70
N ARG A 82 17.65 33.68 -28.75
CA ARG A 82 16.95 32.70 -29.60
C ARG A 82 17.91 31.54 -29.88
N ARG A 83 17.73 30.41 -29.18
CA ARG A 83 18.20 29.12 -29.66
C ARG A 83 16.99 28.41 -30.23
N THR A 84 16.92 28.51 -31.55
CA THR A 84 16.17 27.66 -32.47
C THR A 84 15.86 26.31 -31.84
N ALA A 85 14.56 25.99 -31.77
CA ALA A 85 14.06 24.67 -31.51
C ALA A 85 14.68 23.70 -32.53
N ARG A 86 15.77 23.04 -32.13
CA ARG A 86 16.24 21.84 -32.82
C ARG A 86 15.21 20.79 -32.45
N ALA A 87 14.34 20.48 -33.40
CA ALA A 87 13.32 19.44 -33.30
C ALA A 87 13.95 18.17 -32.70
N ALA A 88 13.73 17.96 -31.40
CA ALA A 88 14.00 16.70 -30.77
C ALA A 88 12.97 15.73 -31.35
N LYS A 89 13.45 14.75 -32.13
CA LYS A 89 12.66 13.65 -32.67
C LYS A 89 11.69 13.16 -31.58
N PRO A 90 10.38 13.03 -31.84
CA PRO A 90 9.44 12.53 -30.85
C PRO A 90 9.91 11.15 -30.39
N LYS A 91 10.22 11.03 -29.09
CA LYS A 91 10.52 9.74 -28.46
C LYS A 91 9.37 8.78 -28.81
N PRO A 92 9.65 7.55 -29.28
CA PRO A 92 8.61 6.64 -29.74
C PRO A 92 7.57 6.47 -28.64
N ALA A 93 6.30 6.65 -28.99
CA ALA A 93 5.17 6.53 -28.09
C ALA A 93 5.32 5.25 -27.25
N ALA A 94 5.58 5.43 -25.95
CA ALA A 94 5.79 4.30 -25.06
C ALA A 94 4.48 3.50 -25.02
N LYS A 95 4.47 2.31 -25.64
CA LYS A 95 3.35 1.37 -25.62
C LYS A 95 3.07 0.99 -24.16
N GLY A 96 2.12 1.66 -23.55
CA GLY A 96 1.81 1.48 -22.14
C GLY A 96 0.52 2.18 -21.78
N ARG A 97 -0.22 1.58 -20.85
CA ARG A 97 -1.49 2.15 -20.39
C ARG A 97 -1.21 3.40 -19.56
N VAL A 98 -1.76 4.53 -19.97
CA VAL A 98 -1.72 5.77 -19.17
C VAL A 98 -2.67 5.60 -17.99
N ILE A 99 -2.15 5.82 -16.79
CA ILE A 99 -2.94 5.80 -15.55
C ILE A 99 -2.88 7.21 -14.96
N VAL A 100 -4.07 7.76 -14.70
CA VAL A 100 -4.24 9.03 -14.00
C VAL A 100 -4.39 8.71 -12.51
N ARG A 101 -3.55 9.32 -11.68
CA ARG A 101 -3.64 9.23 -10.22
C ARG A 101 -4.67 10.24 -9.70
N SER A 102 -5.09 10.06 -8.44
CA SER A 102 -6.01 10.96 -7.75
C SER A 102 -5.46 12.37 -7.55
N ASP A 103 -4.13 12.56 -7.61
CA ASP A 103 -3.43 13.85 -7.58
C ASP A 103 -3.33 14.51 -8.97
N GLY A 104 -4.01 13.96 -9.98
CA GLY A 104 -4.00 14.45 -11.36
C GLY A 104 -2.75 14.07 -12.16
N ARG A 105 -1.73 13.46 -11.53
CA ARG A 105 -0.49 13.09 -12.23
C ARG A 105 -0.73 11.87 -13.10
N GLN A 106 -0.32 11.97 -14.36
CA GLN A 106 -0.39 10.88 -15.32
C GLN A 106 0.95 10.16 -15.40
N PHE A 107 0.91 8.83 -15.39
CA PHE A 107 2.09 8.03 -15.68
C PHE A 107 1.76 6.92 -16.67
N THR A 108 2.72 6.63 -17.56
CA THR A 108 2.60 5.53 -18.52
C THR A 108 3.10 4.25 -17.89
N ARG A 109 2.23 3.27 -17.71
CA ARG A 109 2.60 1.96 -17.19
C ARG A 109 3.10 1.08 -18.33
N THR A 110 4.42 0.95 -18.44
CA THR A 110 5.08 0.09 -19.43
C THR A 110 5.24 -1.33 -18.91
N ALA A 111 5.40 -2.32 -19.80
CA ALA A 111 5.60 -3.72 -19.41
C ALA A 111 6.80 -3.92 -18.47
N LYS A 112 7.90 -3.19 -18.69
CA LYS A 112 9.08 -3.20 -17.81
C LYS A 112 8.74 -2.75 -16.38
N VAL A 113 7.93 -1.69 -16.24
CA VAL A 113 7.47 -1.19 -14.93
C VAL A 113 6.55 -2.21 -14.25
N VAL A 114 5.72 -2.92 -15.01
CA VAL A 114 4.87 -4.00 -14.46
C VAL A 114 5.75 -5.14 -13.93
N ALA A 115 6.71 -5.61 -14.70
CA ALA A 115 7.63 -6.68 -14.29
C ALA A 115 8.44 -6.29 -13.05
N ALA A 116 9.00 -5.07 -13.03
CA ALA A 116 9.74 -4.55 -11.88
C ALA A 116 8.87 -4.49 -10.61
N ARG A 117 7.61 -4.01 -10.72
CA ARG A 117 6.67 -3.99 -9.59
C ARG A 117 6.29 -5.39 -9.11
N LYS A 118 6.20 -6.38 -10.02
CA LYS A 118 5.92 -7.78 -9.65
C LYS A 118 7.07 -8.36 -8.81
N LEU A 119 8.32 -8.16 -9.25
CA LEU A 119 9.52 -8.56 -8.49
C LEU A 119 9.61 -7.84 -7.14
N GLN A 120 9.33 -6.53 -7.11
CA GLN A 120 9.33 -5.75 -5.87
C GLN A 120 8.24 -6.24 -4.90
N GLY A 121 7.04 -6.55 -5.39
CA GLY A 121 5.96 -7.12 -4.57
C GLY A 121 6.32 -8.49 -3.99
N GLN A 122 6.93 -9.34 -4.81
CA GLN A 122 7.45 -10.64 -4.39
C GLN A 122 8.51 -10.53 -3.28
N TYR A 123 9.48 -9.63 -3.45
CA TYR A 123 10.49 -9.33 -2.44
C TYR A 123 9.86 -8.85 -1.12
N LEU A 124 8.96 -7.86 -1.18
CA LEU A 124 8.30 -7.33 0.00
C LEU A 124 7.40 -8.36 0.70
N GLY A 125 6.75 -9.24 -0.07
CA GLY A 125 5.95 -10.33 0.47
C GLY A 125 6.78 -11.30 1.30
N ARG A 126 7.93 -11.73 0.77
CA ARG A 126 8.88 -12.61 1.47
C ARG A 126 9.51 -11.93 2.68
N LEU A 127 9.91 -10.67 2.54
CA LEU A 127 10.52 -9.89 3.62
C LEU A 127 9.57 -9.71 4.83
N ARG A 128 8.25 -9.83 4.66
CA ARG A 128 7.29 -9.80 5.76
C ARG A 128 7.32 -11.07 6.62
N GLN A 129 7.71 -12.20 6.06
CA GLN A 129 7.78 -13.50 6.75
C GLN A 129 9.08 -13.66 7.56
N VAL A 130 10.12 -12.88 7.22
CA VAL A 130 11.41 -12.90 7.92
C VAL A 130 11.33 -12.14 9.25
N PRO A 131 11.98 -12.61 10.34
CA PRO A 131 12.09 -11.87 11.60
C PRO A 131 12.82 -10.52 11.43
N ALA A 132 12.47 -9.51 12.23
CA ALA A 132 13.01 -8.15 12.08
C ALA A 132 14.54 -8.07 12.16
N ALA A 133 15.18 -8.93 12.96
CA ALA A 133 16.62 -9.03 13.12
C ALA A 133 17.34 -9.34 11.79
N GLU A 134 16.72 -10.13 10.91
CA GLU A 134 17.37 -10.61 9.69
C GLU A 134 17.01 -9.80 8.44
N LYS A 135 15.93 -9.01 8.49
CA LYS A 135 15.51 -8.14 7.38
C LYS A 135 16.63 -7.21 6.90
N GLY A 136 17.52 -6.77 7.78
CA GLY A 136 18.65 -5.90 7.44
C GLY A 136 19.60 -6.51 6.40
N ARG A 137 19.84 -7.83 6.49
CA ARG A 137 20.73 -8.56 5.57
C ARG A 137 20.15 -8.58 4.15
N PHE A 138 18.88 -8.94 4.03
CA PHE A 138 18.18 -9.00 2.73
C PHE A 138 17.98 -7.61 2.11
N LYS A 139 17.80 -6.57 2.92
CA LYS A 139 17.76 -5.17 2.44
C LYS A 139 19.08 -4.72 1.85
N LYS A 140 20.21 -5.02 2.51
CA LYS A 140 21.55 -4.75 1.96
C LYS A 140 21.76 -5.53 0.66
N LEU A 141 21.41 -6.81 0.66
CA LEU A 141 21.53 -7.65 -0.54
C LEU A 141 20.69 -7.13 -1.72
N ALA A 142 19.48 -6.62 -1.46
CA ALA A 142 18.64 -6.00 -2.48
C ALA A 142 19.23 -4.69 -3.02
N HIS A 143 19.94 -3.93 -2.19
CA HIS A 143 20.62 -2.70 -2.60
C HIS A 143 21.85 -3.01 -3.47
N ASP A 144 22.65 -4.01 -3.08
CA ASP A 144 23.94 -4.28 -3.70
C ASP A 144 23.83 -5.17 -4.95
N LYS A 145 23.02 -6.24 -4.87
CA LYS A 145 22.87 -7.25 -5.94
C LYS A 145 21.53 -7.16 -6.67
N GLY A 146 20.65 -6.27 -6.22
CA GLY A 146 19.32 -6.07 -6.79
C GLY A 146 18.24 -6.97 -6.19
N VAL A 147 17.00 -6.61 -6.50
CA VAL A 147 15.79 -7.22 -5.92
C VAL A 147 15.64 -8.70 -6.30
N ALA A 148 16.06 -9.10 -7.50
CA ALA A 148 15.95 -10.49 -7.96
C ALA A 148 16.85 -11.45 -7.16
N ALA A 149 18.10 -11.05 -6.90
CA ALA A 149 19.02 -11.82 -6.06
C ALA A 149 18.52 -11.92 -4.61
N ALA A 150 17.94 -10.83 -4.10
CA ALA A 150 17.34 -10.81 -2.76
C ALA A 150 16.11 -11.71 -2.63
N VAL A 151 15.31 -11.83 -3.69
CA VAL A 151 14.20 -12.78 -3.75
C VAL A 151 14.70 -14.22 -3.67
N ALA A 152 15.72 -14.58 -4.47
CA ALA A 152 16.28 -15.93 -4.44
C ALA A 152 16.88 -16.29 -3.07
N ALA A 153 17.62 -15.36 -2.45
CA ALA A 153 18.15 -15.57 -1.10
C ALA A 153 17.05 -15.70 -0.04
N LEU A 154 15.95 -14.95 -0.19
CA LEU A 154 14.78 -15.07 0.68
C LEU A 154 14.03 -16.40 0.47
N ASP A 155 13.96 -16.91 -0.76
CA ASP A 155 13.36 -18.22 -1.04
C ASP A 155 14.16 -19.34 -0.37
N GLN A 156 15.49 -19.32 -0.48
CA GLN A 156 16.36 -20.26 0.20
C GLN A 156 16.20 -20.21 1.72
N TYR A 157 16.11 -19.01 2.29
CA TYR A 157 15.92 -18.82 3.73
C TYR A 157 14.54 -19.31 4.21
N LEU A 158 13.50 -19.14 3.40
CA LEU A 158 12.12 -19.55 3.72
C LEU A 158 11.80 -21.00 3.30
N GLY A 159 12.76 -21.71 2.66
CA GLY A 159 12.60 -23.09 2.21
C GLY A 159 11.59 -23.27 1.08
N ARG A 160 11.60 -22.38 0.08
CA ARG A 160 10.69 -22.41 -1.08
C ARG A 160 11.40 -22.59 -2.42
#